data_AF-A0A4Y9YDT8-F1
#
_entry.id   AF-A0A4Y9YDT8-F1
#
_cell.length_a   1.000
_cell.length_b   1.000
_cell.length_c   1.000
_cell.angle_alpha   90.00
_cell.angle_beta   90.00
_cell.angle_gamma   90.00
#
_symmetry.space_group_name_H-M   'P 1'
#
loop_
_entity.id
_entity.type
_entity.pdbx_description
1 polymer ?
#
loop_
_entity_poly.entity_id
_entity_poly.type
_entity_poly.pdbx_seq_one_letter_code
_entity_poly.pdbx_strand_id
1 'polypeptide(L)'
;MQNAQRDPKQLIKNARDGDITSLKTMLICVPSTPQLQTKEALEAVLIHLSESKLLETLRSTHSRSLLVKLTSRAEIAMTALGSFSTFIASSEVPLGPLIAEYWPGIFKWMQHVVDANMNSRMDNGERGQNLLKVASALYAITRDETVRSMVLTMPGIMKLSTLVWLSEGPMINSKSTAPPLPLCSTAFYHILHEATPALMDEFVNVAGGDANIIADITLKRLRYSLTSCTLPNAFDVISYIGVVDELTTRGTAPPAVRRAILSKSGVRLVTCALLRLSMMPLDPDDDNAVAVRVAVRCIVNFFDGGDGITNIRMAIQEGILRAFVNICSSFDALDEDVGKSILAMVGVTFPKYLLYHSVLLAIDAEMPQFDTQEYRMKIAQSPIRDAWYRMHKLAAERLIISWKYNDSVMGPQIMFCDNCQRPSQKDALKKCSRCHIVFYCTKECQVAGWKNGHKMACTQKTADQAKITLRKRDRTFIDRIAMRDACHNLPRLRHLAAEKLPEVPLAKLGVSIDYTCVPETYGVFALKSEDRSASYIDCLIPVGECCMTIRFVTKGSLWIEGERIRATGADADLAGFLKPSSEMDTLIDDIDTELARARFYSSLERP
;
A
#
# COMPACT_ATOMS: atom_id res chain seq x y z
N MET A 1 39.64 2.29 23.52
CA MET A 1 39.97 2.64 22.13
C MET A 1 41.46 2.49 21.81
N GLN A 2 42.39 3.21 22.47
CA GLN A 2 43.84 3.06 22.19
C GLN A 2 44.37 1.61 22.32
N ASN A 3 43.89 0.84 23.31
CA ASN A 3 44.29 -0.57 23.47
C ASN A 3 43.75 -1.49 22.34
N ALA A 4 42.59 -1.19 21.77
CA ALA A 4 42.02 -1.97 20.66
C ALA A 4 42.83 -1.81 19.36
N GLN A 5 43.47 -0.65 19.18
CA GLN A 5 44.36 -0.37 18.05
C GLN A 5 45.79 -0.87 18.29
N ARG A 6 46.26 -0.86 19.55
CA ARG A 6 47.62 -1.27 19.91
C ARG A 6 47.82 -2.79 19.96
N ASP A 7 46.85 -3.55 20.48
CA ASP A 7 46.94 -5.01 20.58
C ASP A 7 45.57 -5.69 20.42
N PRO A 8 45.04 -5.75 19.19
CA PRO A 8 43.75 -6.38 18.91
C PRO A 8 43.76 -7.89 19.20
N LYS A 9 44.90 -8.57 19.06
CA LYS A 9 45.00 -10.03 19.28
C LYS A 9 44.83 -10.37 20.75
N GLN A 10 45.50 -9.66 21.65
CA GLN A 10 45.33 -9.87 23.09
C GLN A 10 43.91 -9.50 23.55
N LEU A 11 43.31 -8.47 22.95
CA LEU A 11 41.93 -8.09 23.24
C LEU A 11 40.95 -9.22 22.88
N ILE A 12 41.07 -9.79 21.67
CA ILE A 12 40.25 -10.91 21.20
C ILE A 12 40.41 -12.13 22.11
N LYS A 13 41.65 -12.45 22.51
CA LYS A 13 41.94 -13.56 23.42
C LYS A 13 41.28 -13.34 24.80
N ASN A 14 41.45 -12.17 25.40
CA ASN A 14 40.85 -11.85 26.69
C ASN A 14 39.31 -11.88 26.63
N ALA A 15 38.72 -11.39 25.54
CA ALA A 15 37.29 -11.46 25.32
C ALA A 15 36.80 -12.91 25.21
N ARG A 16 37.51 -13.78 24.48
CA ARG A 16 37.24 -15.21 24.38
C ARG A 16 37.28 -15.90 25.75
N ASP A 17 38.25 -15.54 26.59
CA ASP A 17 38.39 -16.05 27.96
C ASP A 17 37.33 -15.49 28.95
N GLY A 18 36.49 -14.56 28.49
CA GLY A 18 35.36 -14.01 29.24
C GLY A 18 35.71 -12.81 30.12
N ASP A 19 36.76 -12.06 29.79
CA ASP A 19 37.00 -10.76 30.38
C ASP A 19 35.93 -9.75 29.93
N ILE A 20 35.16 -9.25 30.90
CA ILE A 20 34.03 -8.34 30.67
C ILE A 20 34.51 -7.01 30.07
N THR A 21 35.68 -6.53 30.47
CA THR A 21 36.23 -5.25 29.99
C THR A 21 36.60 -5.36 28.51
N SER A 22 37.19 -6.48 28.12
CA SER A 22 37.56 -6.76 26.73
C SER A 22 36.33 -6.93 25.85
N LEU A 23 35.30 -7.64 26.31
CA LEU A 23 34.01 -7.75 25.60
C LEU A 23 33.34 -6.38 25.40
N LYS A 24 33.29 -5.53 26.43
CA LYS A 24 32.77 -4.16 26.32
C LYS A 24 33.60 -3.29 25.37
N THR A 25 34.92 -3.48 25.39
CA THR A 25 35.82 -2.75 24.48
C THR A 25 35.56 -3.16 23.03
N MET A 26 35.36 -4.46 22.76
CA MET A 26 34.98 -4.95 21.43
C MET A 26 33.64 -4.37 20.98
N LEU A 27 32.60 -4.46 21.82
CA LEU A 27 31.28 -3.86 21.57
C LEU A 27 31.38 -2.43 21.04
N ILE A 28 32.21 -1.60 21.67
CA ILE A 28 32.39 -0.18 21.33
C ILE A 28 33.26 0.02 20.09
N CYS A 29 34.33 -0.77 19.92
CA CYS A 29 35.37 -0.48 18.94
C CYS A 29 35.17 -1.17 17.58
N VAL A 30 34.43 -2.29 17.51
CA VAL A 30 34.24 -3.09 16.28
C VAL A 30 33.76 -2.26 15.07
N PRO A 31 32.78 -1.34 15.20
CA PRO A 31 32.30 -0.57 14.05
C PRO A 31 33.37 0.33 13.42
N SER A 32 34.37 0.76 14.19
CA SER A 32 35.38 1.74 13.77
C SER A 32 36.81 1.19 13.71
N THR A 33 36.99 -0.12 13.95
CA THR A 33 38.32 -0.74 14.04
C THR A 33 38.38 -1.98 13.13
N PRO A 34 38.88 -1.86 11.89
CA PRO A 34 38.96 -2.97 10.93
C PRO A 34 39.70 -4.20 11.47
N GLN A 35 40.69 -4.02 12.35
CA GLN A 35 41.45 -5.12 12.97
C GLN A 35 40.61 -6.00 13.90
N LEU A 36 39.44 -5.53 14.33
CA LEU A 36 38.47 -6.31 15.11
C LEU A 36 37.33 -6.89 14.25
N GLN A 37 37.28 -6.55 12.96
CA GLN A 37 36.32 -7.08 12.00
C GLN A 37 36.90 -8.36 11.39
N THR A 38 37.07 -9.39 12.23
CA THR A 38 37.62 -10.69 11.81
C THR A 38 36.73 -11.83 12.29
N LYS A 39 36.90 -13.00 11.67
CA LYS A 39 36.20 -14.23 12.06
C LYS A 39 36.51 -14.61 13.52
N GLU A 40 37.76 -14.47 13.95
CA GLU A 40 38.23 -14.82 15.29
C GLU A 40 37.62 -13.91 16.37
N ALA A 41 37.46 -12.62 16.05
CA ALA A 41 36.82 -11.64 16.91
C ALA A 41 35.33 -11.94 17.07
N LEU A 42 34.64 -12.27 15.98
CA LEU A 42 33.24 -12.71 16.02
C LEU A 42 33.09 -13.99 16.85
N GLU A 43 33.92 -15.00 16.62
CA GLU A 43 33.92 -16.26 17.39
C GLU A 43 34.16 -16.02 18.89
N ALA A 44 35.07 -15.11 19.25
CA ALA A 44 35.34 -14.74 20.64
C ALA A 44 34.13 -14.14 21.36
N VAL A 45 33.18 -13.57 20.62
CA VAL A 45 31.88 -13.11 21.15
C VAL A 45 30.86 -14.25 21.18
N LEU A 46 30.75 -15.01 20.09
CA LEU A 46 29.76 -16.09 19.94
C LEU A 46 29.91 -17.22 20.96
N ILE A 47 31.14 -17.51 21.42
CA ILE A 47 31.40 -18.56 22.41
C ILE A 47 30.61 -18.37 23.72
N HIS A 48 30.36 -17.11 24.11
CA HIS A 48 29.57 -16.77 25.31
C HIS A 48 28.07 -16.93 25.12
N LEU A 49 27.62 -17.08 23.88
CA LEU A 49 26.23 -17.36 23.48
C LEU A 49 26.02 -18.83 23.11
N SER A 50 26.98 -19.71 23.41
CA SER A 50 26.82 -21.14 23.18
C SER A 50 25.78 -21.77 24.13
N GLU A 51 25.18 -22.88 23.68
CA GLU A 51 24.20 -23.62 24.49
C GLU A 51 24.80 -24.15 25.81
N SER A 52 26.06 -24.57 25.78
CA SER A 52 26.77 -25.04 26.98
C SER A 52 26.85 -23.96 28.06
N LYS A 53 27.07 -22.70 27.67
CA LYS A 53 27.10 -21.56 28.59
C LYS A 53 25.74 -21.21 29.17
N LEU A 54 24.67 -21.39 28.40
CA LEU A 54 23.31 -21.26 28.93
C LEU A 54 23.02 -22.35 29.96
N LEU A 55 23.34 -23.61 29.66
CA LEU A 55 23.16 -24.72 30.59
C LEU A 55 23.98 -24.53 31.87
N GLU A 56 25.22 -24.04 31.76
CA GLU A 56 26.05 -23.66 32.91
C GLU A 56 25.37 -22.59 33.78
N THR A 57 24.79 -21.57 33.14
CA THR A 57 24.05 -20.50 33.82
C THR A 57 22.82 -21.04 34.56
N LEU A 58 22.00 -21.85 33.90
CA LEU A 58 20.78 -22.45 34.48
C LEU A 58 21.08 -23.42 35.63
N ARG A 59 22.24 -24.08 35.63
CA ARG A 59 22.68 -24.97 36.72
C ARG A 59 23.33 -24.22 37.89
N SER A 60 23.75 -22.97 37.69
CA SER A 60 24.47 -22.17 38.68
C SER A 60 23.57 -21.50 39.73
N THR A 61 22.34 -22.01 39.94
CA THR A 61 21.34 -21.45 40.87
C THR A 61 21.85 -21.31 42.31
N HIS A 62 22.81 -22.13 42.72
CA HIS A 62 23.42 -22.11 44.06
C HIS A 62 24.51 -21.04 44.24
N SER A 63 25.02 -20.42 43.17
CA SER A 63 26.06 -19.39 43.23
C SER A 63 25.61 -18.11 42.51
N ARG A 64 25.06 -17.17 43.29
CA ARG A 64 24.58 -15.87 42.78
C ARG A 64 25.67 -15.09 42.05
N SER A 65 26.92 -15.17 42.51
CA SER A 65 28.04 -14.45 41.90
C SER A 65 28.44 -15.03 40.54
N LEU A 66 28.39 -16.35 40.37
CA LEU A 66 28.66 -17.02 39.10
C LEU A 66 27.53 -16.77 38.10
N LEU A 67 26.28 -16.89 38.56
CA LEU A 67 25.10 -16.59 37.75
C LEU A 67 25.17 -15.17 37.17
N VAL A 68 25.39 -14.16 38.00
CA VAL A 68 25.52 -12.75 37.57
C VAL A 68 26.64 -12.56 36.55
N LYS A 69 27.79 -13.22 36.75
CA LYS A 69 28.92 -13.14 35.80
C LYS A 69 28.58 -13.75 34.44
N LEU A 70 27.98 -14.94 34.41
CA LEU A 70 27.63 -15.64 33.16
C LEU A 70 26.54 -14.90 32.39
N THR A 71 25.48 -14.45 33.07
CA THR A 71 24.42 -13.64 32.46
C THR A 71 24.99 -12.33 31.91
N SER A 72 25.84 -11.63 32.68
CA SER A 72 26.47 -10.39 32.22
C SER A 72 27.33 -10.59 30.96
N ARG A 73 28.08 -11.70 30.88
CA ARG A 73 28.86 -12.04 29.68
C ARG A 73 27.96 -12.26 28.47
N ALA A 74 26.89 -13.05 28.61
CA ALA A 74 25.95 -13.32 27.53
C ALA A 74 25.25 -12.04 27.06
N GLU A 75 24.81 -11.17 27.96
CA GLU A 75 24.18 -9.90 27.58
C GLU A 75 25.13 -8.96 26.81
N ILE A 76 26.38 -8.85 27.25
CA ILE A 76 27.39 -8.04 26.57
C ILE A 76 27.72 -8.67 25.21
N ALA A 77 27.86 -9.99 25.15
CA ALA A 77 28.13 -10.71 23.91
C ALA A 77 26.98 -10.55 22.89
N MET A 78 25.73 -10.63 23.34
CA MET A 78 24.55 -10.40 22.49
C MET A 78 24.54 -8.97 21.94
N THR A 79 24.84 -7.98 22.77
CA THR A 79 24.95 -6.58 22.31
C THR A 79 26.13 -6.42 21.34
N ALA A 80 27.28 -7.04 21.64
CA ALA A 80 28.48 -6.97 20.82
C ALA A 80 28.27 -7.59 19.44
N LEU A 81 27.50 -8.68 19.35
CA LEU A 81 27.12 -9.30 18.08
C LEU A 81 26.38 -8.30 17.17
N GLY A 82 25.53 -7.45 17.74
CA GLY A 82 24.89 -6.35 17.01
C GLY A 82 25.88 -5.38 16.34
N SER A 83 26.99 -5.06 17.02
CA SER A 83 28.06 -4.20 16.47
C SER A 83 28.81 -4.83 15.31
N PHE A 84 28.73 -6.15 15.09
CA PHE A 84 29.29 -6.82 13.92
C PHE A 84 28.38 -6.74 12.69
N SER A 85 27.21 -6.10 12.74
CA SER A 85 26.24 -6.05 11.64
C SER A 85 26.81 -5.55 10.30
N THR A 86 27.68 -4.55 10.28
CA THR A 86 28.36 -4.09 9.06
C THR A 86 29.35 -5.12 8.55
N PHE A 87 30.18 -5.67 9.44
CA PHE A 87 31.15 -6.71 9.07
C PHE A 87 30.45 -7.95 8.51
N ILE A 88 29.37 -8.42 9.13
CA ILE A 88 28.60 -9.59 8.67
C ILE A 88 28.04 -9.36 7.27
N ALA A 89 27.52 -8.16 7.00
CA ALA A 89 26.90 -7.84 5.72
C ALA A 89 27.89 -7.63 4.56
N SER A 90 29.12 -7.20 4.84
CA SER A 90 30.10 -6.83 3.81
C SER A 90 31.33 -7.74 3.79
N SER A 91 31.35 -8.84 4.57
CA SER A 91 32.52 -9.72 4.62
C SER A 91 32.66 -10.52 3.33
N GLU A 92 33.84 -10.52 2.74
CA GLU A 92 34.19 -11.48 1.68
C GLU A 92 34.36 -12.90 2.24
N VAL A 93 34.60 -13.03 3.55
CA VAL A 93 34.76 -14.33 4.21
C VAL A 93 33.38 -14.89 4.53
N PRO A 94 33.08 -16.16 4.19
CA PRO A 94 31.79 -16.76 4.53
C PRO A 94 31.68 -16.95 6.05
N LEU A 95 30.95 -16.06 6.71
CA LEU A 95 30.69 -16.11 8.15
C LEU A 95 29.46 -16.97 8.50
N GLY A 96 28.60 -17.27 7.52
CA GLY A 96 27.39 -18.06 7.70
C GLY A 96 27.60 -19.41 8.40
N PRO A 97 28.61 -20.23 8.03
CA PRO A 97 28.89 -21.49 8.72
C PRO A 97 29.23 -21.32 10.20
N LEU A 98 29.99 -20.27 10.55
CA LEU A 98 30.31 -19.95 11.95
C LEU A 98 29.04 -19.54 12.70
N ILE A 99 28.21 -18.68 12.13
CA ILE A 99 26.97 -18.25 12.78
C ILE A 99 26.01 -19.42 12.96
N ALA A 100 25.91 -20.31 11.96
CA ALA A 100 25.07 -21.50 12.02
C ALA A 100 25.48 -22.47 13.14
N GLU A 101 26.80 -22.63 13.38
CA GLU A 101 27.32 -23.44 14.49
C GLU A 101 26.82 -22.95 15.86
N TYR A 102 26.82 -21.63 16.08
CA TYR A 102 26.43 -21.03 17.35
C TYR A 102 24.93 -20.71 17.44
N TRP A 103 24.19 -20.70 16.33
CA TRP A 103 22.79 -20.26 16.26
C TRP A 103 21.85 -20.91 17.28
N PRO A 104 21.87 -22.24 17.52
CA PRO A 104 20.98 -22.85 18.53
C PRO A 104 21.20 -22.27 19.94
N GLY A 105 22.45 -21.98 20.30
CA GLY A 105 22.79 -21.33 21.56
C GLY A 105 22.33 -19.88 21.60
N ILE A 106 22.62 -19.11 20.54
CA ILE A 106 22.21 -17.70 20.40
C ILE A 106 20.70 -17.59 20.56
N PHE A 107 19.94 -18.41 19.84
CA PHE A 107 18.48 -18.41 19.88
C PHE A 107 17.94 -18.75 21.27
N LYS A 108 18.47 -19.77 21.94
CA LYS A 108 18.07 -20.11 23.31
C LYS A 108 18.37 -18.99 24.31
N TRP A 109 19.48 -18.28 24.15
CA TRP A 109 19.78 -17.09 24.95
C TRP A 109 18.79 -15.94 24.66
N MET A 110 18.46 -15.69 23.40
CA MET A 110 17.44 -14.71 23.03
C MET A 110 16.08 -15.06 23.65
N GLN A 111 15.65 -16.31 23.56
CA GLN A 111 14.42 -16.81 24.19
C GLN A 111 14.45 -16.59 25.71
N HIS A 112 15.55 -16.96 26.37
CA HIS A 112 15.71 -16.76 27.81
C HIS A 112 15.58 -15.29 28.21
N VAL A 113 16.20 -14.38 27.46
CA VAL A 113 16.09 -12.93 27.68
C VAL A 113 14.64 -12.46 27.49
N VAL A 114 13.98 -12.86 26.40
CA VAL A 114 12.60 -12.46 26.12
C VAL A 114 11.65 -12.98 27.20
N ASP A 115 11.73 -14.26 27.55
CA ASP A 115 10.87 -14.89 28.55
C ASP A 115 11.06 -14.27 29.94
N ALA A 116 12.31 -13.97 30.34
CA ALA A 116 12.59 -13.28 31.59
C ALA A 116 12.00 -11.86 31.63
N ASN A 117 12.00 -11.16 30.50
CA ASN A 117 11.47 -9.79 30.38
C ASN A 117 9.94 -9.74 30.28
N MET A 118 9.30 -10.80 29.77
CA MET A 118 7.83 -10.91 29.69
C MET A 118 7.20 -11.35 31.03
N ASN A 119 7.91 -12.16 31.82
CA ASN A 119 7.39 -12.67 33.10
C ASN A 119 7.73 -11.78 34.31
N SER A 120 8.59 -10.78 34.14
CA SER A 120 9.06 -9.92 35.24
C SER A 120 8.26 -8.63 35.37
N ARG A 121 8.16 -8.12 36.62
CA ARG A 121 7.57 -6.81 36.96
C ARG A 121 8.53 -5.64 36.66
N MET A 122 9.39 -5.78 35.66
CA MET A 122 10.37 -4.74 35.29
C MET A 122 9.68 -3.48 34.78
N ASP A 123 10.33 -2.34 34.96
CA ASP A 123 9.90 -1.09 34.34
C ASP A 123 9.97 -1.20 32.81
N ASN A 124 9.09 -0.47 32.12
CA ASN A 124 8.99 -0.52 30.67
C ASN A 124 10.30 -0.06 29.98
N GLY A 125 11.06 0.84 30.59
CA GLY A 125 12.36 1.29 30.05
C GLY A 125 13.43 0.19 30.09
N GLU A 126 13.55 -0.51 31.22
CA GLU A 126 14.53 -1.59 31.40
C GLU A 126 14.19 -2.79 30.50
N ARG A 127 12.89 -3.12 30.38
CA ARG A 127 12.40 -4.13 29.44
C ARG A 127 12.80 -3.78 28.00
N GLY A 128 12.55 -2.55 27.57
CA GLY A 128 12.89 -2.08 26.23
C GLY A 128 14.39 -2.18 25.93
N GLN A 129 15.26 -1.82 26.88
CA GLN A 129 16.70 -1.91 26.72
C GLN A 129 17.18 -3.35 26.51
N ASN A 130 16.62 -4.31 27.23
CA ASN A 130 16.98 -5.73 27.10
C ASN A 130 16.52 -6.32 25.77
N LEU A 131 15.30 -6.01 25.35
CA LEU A 131 14.76 -6.50 24.07
C LEU A 131 15.46 -5.84 22.88
N LEU A 132 15.97 -4.62 23.02
CA LEU A 132 16.82 -3.98 22.02
C LEU A 132 18.14 -4.74 21.79
N LYS A 133 18.72 -5.37 22.82
CA LYS A 133 19.91 -6.23 22.67
C LYS A 133 19.60 -7.42 21.76
N VAL A 134 18.44 -8.05 21.98
CA VAL A 134 17.95 -9.17 21.16
C VAL A 134 17.71 -8.71 19.72
N ALA A 135 17.04 -7.58 19.53
CA ALA A 135 16.79 -7.01 18.21
C ALA A 135 18.07 -6.69 17.45
N SER A 136 19.06 -6.08 18.11
CA SER A 136 20.35 -5.73 17.52
C SER A 136 21.12 -6.98 17.04
N ALA A 137 21.17 -8.02 17.87
CA ALA A 137 21.78 -9.30 17.50
C ALA A 137 21.03 -9.99 16.35
N LEU A 138 19.69 -10.02 16.40
CA LEU A 138 18.86 -10.63 15.36
C LEU A 138 19.01 -9.90 14.03
N TYR A 139 19.00 -8.56 14.04
CA TYR A 139 19.25 -7.74 12.85
C TYR A 139 20.62 -8.05 12.24
N ALA A 140 21.68 -8.08 13.06
CA ALA A 140 23.04 -8.36 12.57
C ALA A 140 23.16 -9.70 11.85
N ILE A 141 22.58 -10.76 12.43
CA ILE A 141 22.59 -12.13 11.89
C ILE A 141 21.78 -12.23 10.60
N THR A 142 20.64 -11.55 10.53
CA THR A 142 19.71 -11.66 9.39
C THR A 142 20.09 -10.76 8.22
N ARG A 143 21.21 -10.05 8.25
CA ARG A 143 21.69 -9.31 7.07
C ARG A 143 22.21 -10.24 5.98
N ASP A 144 22.77 -11.38 6.35
CA ASP A 144 23.18 -12.43 5.42
C ASP A 144 21.97 -13.30 5.05
N GLU A 145 21.70 -13.45 3.75
CA GLU A 145 20.53 -14.18 3.22
C GLU A 145 20.57 -15.68 3.57
N THR A 146 21.75 -16.31 3.50
CA THR A 146 21.90 -17.74 3.81
C THR A 146 21.63 -18.03 5.28
N VAL A 147 22.11 -17.14 6.16
CA VAL A 147 21.86 -17.20 7.59
C VAL A 147 20.41 -16.89 7.90
N ARG A 148 19.80 -15.91 7.23
CA ARG A 148 18.38 -15.55 7.42
C ARG A 148 17.44 -16.71 7.10
N SER A 149 17.65 -17.38 5.97
CA SER A 149 16.91 -18.59 5.61
C SER A 149 17.03 -19.68 6.68
N MET A 150 18.23 -19.88 7.24
CA MET A 150 18.46 -20.82 8.33
C MET A 150 17.75 -20.39 9.63
N VAL A 151 17.81 -19.11 10.00
CA VAL A 151 17.12 -18.53 11.16
C VAL A 151 15.61 -18.78 11.10
N LEU A 152 15.01 -18.65 9.91
CA LEU A 152 13.57 -18.87 9.69
C LEU A 152 13.12 -20.32 9.87
N THR A 153 14.03 -21.30 9.75
CA THR A 153 13.71 -22.71 10.03
C THR A 153 13.57 -23.02 11.52
N MET A 154 14.00 -22.11 12.40
CA MET A 154 14.01 -22.33 13.84
C MET A 154 12.61 -22.18 14.45
N PRO A 155 12.04 -23.22 15.09
CA PRO A 155 10.72 -23.12 15.71
C PRO A 155 10.64 -22.03 16.77
N GLY A 156 9.61 -21.18 16.69
CA GLY A 156 9.37 -20.07 17.62
C GLY A 156 10.13 -18.78 17.31
N ILE A 157 10.87 -18.71 16.20
CA ILE A 157 11.53 -17.46 15.77
C ILE A 157 10.52 -16.34 15.51
N MET A 158 9.37 -16.66 14.92
CA MET A 158 8.33 -15.68 14.64
C MET A 158 7.67 -15.18 15.93
N LYS A 159 7.37 -16.08 16.88
CA LYS A 159 6.93 -15.68 18.22
C LYS A 159 7.94 -14.75 18.89
N LEU A 160 9.23 -15.09 18.85
CA LEU A 160 10.29 -14.27 19.45
C LEU A 160 10.36 -12.88 18.81
N SER A 161 10.43 -12.80 17.47
CA SER A 161 10.54 -11.54 16.75
C SER A 161 9.30 -10.66 16.92
N THR A 162 8.10 -11.26 16.95
CA THR A 162 6.83 -10.57 17.19
C THR A 162 6.81 -9.94 18.59
N LEU A 163 7.23 -10.68 19.62
CA LEU A 163 7.29 -10.19 21.00
C LEU A 163 8.28 -9.03 21.16
N VAL A 164 9.45 -9.13 20.52
CA VAL A 164 10.45 -8.04 20.47
C VAL A 164 9.88 -6.83 19.74
N TRP A 165 9.22 -7.03 18.60
CA TRP A 165 8.56 -5.96 17.84
C TRP A 165 7.46 -5.26 18.64
N LEU A 166 6.57 -5.99 19.33
CA LEU A 166 5.49 -5.41 20.13
C LEU A 166 6.01 -4.59 21.31
N SER A 167 7.19 -4.91 21.82
CA SER A 167 7.81 -4.20 22.95
C SER A 167 8.38 -2.82 22.57
N GLU A 168 8.51 -2.53 21.27
CA GLU A 168 9.03 -1.25 20.80
C GLU A 168 7.99 -0.14 21.07
N GLY A 169 8.23 0.60 22.15
CA GLY A 169 7.41 1.71 22.60
C GLY A 169 7.78 3.04 21.97
N PRO A 170 6.92 4.07 22.09
CA PRO A 170 7.31 5.45 21.77
C PRO A 170 8.45 5.84 22.71
N MET A 171 9.53 6.37 22.14
CA MET A 171 10.78 6.68 22.82
C MET A 171 10.55 7.58 24.04
N ILE A 172 10.51 7.01 25.25
CA ILE A 172 10.48 7.78 26.50
C ILE A 172 11.92 8.18 26.80
N ASN A 173 12.25 9.46 26.54
CA ASN A 173 13.31 10.25 27.17
C ASN A 173 14.55 9.47 27.67
N SER A 174 15.26 8.77 26.77
CA SER A 174 16.64 8.40 27.10
C SER A 174 17.50 9.65 26.97
N LYS A 175 18.37 9.92 27.94
CA LYS A 175 19.33 11.05 27.94
C LYS A 175 20.39 10.97 26.83
N SER A 176 20.17 10.14 25.81
CA SER A 176 21.02 9.99 24.63
C SER A 176 20.73 11.11 23.65
N THR A 177 21.76 11.79 23.18
CA THR A 177 21.69 12.90 22.22
C THR A 177 21.39 12.46 20.78
N ALA A 178 21.31 11.15 20.52
CA ALA A 178 20.89 10.58 19.22
C ALA A 178 19.61 9.74 19.39
N PRO A 179 18.60 9.90 18.49
CA PRO A 179 17.41 9.05 18.52
C PRO A 179 17.84 7.57 18.33
N PRO A 180 17.33 6.64 19.14
CA PRO A 180 17.66 5.23 18.99
C PRO A 180 17.08 4.69 17.67
N LEU A 181 17.90 3.97 16.91
CA LEU A 181 17.47 3.26 15.69
C LEU A 181 16.31 2.29 15.99
N PRO A 182 15.33 2.13 15.09
CA PRO A 182 14.15 1.26 15.26
C PRO A 182 14.47 -0.22 15.03
N LEU A 183 15.51 -0.71 15.71
CA LEU A 183 16.09 -2.03 15.48
C LEU A 183 15.10 -3.17 15.72
N CYS A 184 14.10 -3.01 16.60
CA CYS A 184 13.09 -4.05 16.78
C CYS A 184 12.20 -4.17 15.54
N SER A 185 11.76 -3.05 14.97
CA SER A 185 11.06 -3.05 13.67
C SER A 185 11.94 -3.52 12.52
N THR A 186 13.21 -3.13 12.46
CA THR A 186 14.13 -3.58 11.40
C THR A 186 14.38 -5.09 11.46
N ALA A 187 14.68 -5.64 12.65
CA ALA A 187 14.89 -7.08 12.83
C ALA A 187 13.61 -7.87 12.51
N PHE A 188 12.44 -7.34 12.86
CA PHE A 188 11.17 -7.96 12.55
C PHE A 188 10.87 -7.94 11.05
N TYR A 189 11.12 -6.81 10.37
CA TYR A 189 11.00 -6.70 8.92
C TYR A 189 11.84 -7.76 8.18
N HIS A 190 13.08 -8.00 8.60
CA HIS A 190 13.93 -9.04 8.00
C HIS A 190 13.32 -10.45 8.13
N ILE A 191 12.66 -10.73 9.25
CA ILE A 191 11.98 -12.02 9.47
C ILE A 191 10.69 -12.11 8.65
N LEU A 192 9.94 -11.01 8.51
CA LEU A 192 8.71 -10.96 7.72
C LEU A 192 8.97 -11.13 6.21
N HIS A 193 10.06 -10.56 5.70
CA HIS A 193 10.36 -10.52 4.26
C HIS A 193 10.40 -11.90 3.59
N GLU A 194 10.82 -12.92 4.32
CA GLU A 194 10.91 -14.32 3.85
C GLU A 194 9.93 -15.24 4.61
N ALA A 195 8.93 -14.67 5.29
CA ALA A 195 7.99 -15.44 6.09
C ALA A 195 7.05 -16.27 5.22
N THR A 196 6.92 -17.55 5.56
CA THR A 196 5.89 -18.43 4.98
C THR A 196 4.51 -18.08 5.53
N PRO A 197 3.40 -18.45 4.84
CA PRO A 197 2.05 -18.25 5.36
C PRO A 197 1.83 -18.80 6.78
N ALA A 198 2.46 -19.94 7.11
CA ALA A 198 2.38 -20.53 8.45
C ALA A 198 3.03 -19.65 9.53
N LEU A 199 4.16 -19.01 9.21
CA LEU A 199 4.79 -18.04 10.11
C LEU A 199 3.92 -16.78 10.23
N MET A 200 3.25 -16.35 9.16
CA MET A 200 2.32 -15.21 9.23
C MET A 200 1.12 -15.49 10.14
N ASP A 201 0.61 -16.72 10.15
CA ASP A 201 -0.44 -17.14 11.10
C ASP A 201 0.07 -17.16 12.55
N GLU A 202 1.29 -17.64 12.79
CA GLU A 202 1.93 -17.57 14.11
C GLU A 202 2.06 -16.11 14.58
N PHE A 203 2.53 -15.21 13.72
CA PHE A 203 2.61 -13.78 13.99
C PHE A 203 1.25 -13.20 14.43
N VAL A 204 0.19 -13.44 13.66
CA VAL A 204 -1.15 -12.92 13.97
C VAL A 204 -1.62 -13.44 15.32
N ASN A 205 -1.40 -14.72 15.62
CA ASN A 205 -1.78 -15.32 16.90
C ASN A 205 -1.00 -14.70 18.07
N VAL A 206 0.32 -14.52 17.93
CA VAL A 206 1.17 -13.94 18.98
C VAL A 206 0.86 -12.46 19.21
N ALA A 207 0.49 -11.73 18.15
CA ALA A 207 0.07 -10.34 18.23
C ALA A 207 -1.35 -10.15 18.79
N GLY A 208 -2.02 -11.22 19.22
CA GLY A 208 -3.34 -11.19 19.87
C GLY A 208 -4.52 -11.41 18.93
N GLY A 209 -4.29 -11.72 17.65
CA GLY A 209 -5.31 -12.11 16.68
C GLY A 209 -6.13 -10.97 16.08
N ASP A 210 -6.11 -9.77 16.66
CA ASP A 210 -6.87 -8.62 16.16
C ASP A 210 -6.10 -7.83 15.10
N ALA A 211 -6.53 -7.99 13.85
CA ALA A 211 -6.00 -7.28 12.69
C ALA A 211 -6.02 -5.74 12.84
N ASN A 212 -7.01 -5.18 13.55
CA ASN A 212 -7.08 -3.74 13.77
C ASN A 212 -6.01 -3.26 14.74
N ILE A 213 -5.73 -4.01 15.80
CA ILE A 213 -4.68 -3.67 16.77
C ILE A 213 -3.31 -3.76 16.08
N ILE A 214 -3.07 -4.82 15.31
CA ILE A 214 -1.85 -4.99 14.51
C ILE A 214 -1.65 -3.77 13.58
N ALA A 215 -2.69 -3.41 12.81
CA ALA A 215 -2.62 -2.25 11.91
C ALA A 215 -2.37 -0.93 12.66
N ASP A 216 -2.96 -0.71 13.84
CA ASP A 216 -2.69 0.48 14.65
C ASP A 216 -1.23 0.54 15.10
N ILE A 217 -0.68 -0.57 15.61
CA ILE A 217 0.71 -0.62 16.08
C ILE A 217 1.67 -0.33 14.93
N THR A 218 1.49 -1.02 13.79
CA THR A 218 2.31 -0.84 12.59
C THR A 218 2.30 0.62 12.12
N LEU A 219 1.12 1.23 11.99
CA LEU A 219 0.99 2.59 11.44
C LEU A 219 1.33 3.69 12.45
N LYS A 220 1.20 3.44 13.76
CA LYS A 220 1.51 4.43 14.81
C LYS A 220 2.96 4.88 14.78
N ARG A 221 3.90 3.96 14.52
CA ARG A 221 5.34 4.26 14.52
C ARG A 221 5.75 5.09 13.31
N LEU A 222 5.27 4.71 12.13
CA LEU A 222 5.43 5.52 10.92
C LEU A 222 4.84 6.92 11.10
N ARG A 223 3.62 7.01 11.66
CA ARG A 223 2.98 8.30 11.95
C ARG A 223 3.83 9.15 12.88
N TYR A 224 4.37 8.57 13.95
CA TYR A 224 5.24 9.29 14.89
C TYR A 224 6.47 9.87 14.18
N SER A 225 7.20 9.04 13.41
CA SER A 225 8.37 9.47 12.64
C SER A 225 8.05 10.65 11.69
N LEU A 226 6.91 10.60 11.00
CA LEU A 226 6.47 11.68 10.11
C LEU A 226 5.94 12.92 10.84
N THR A 227 5.50 12.82 12.09
CA THR A 227 5.07 14.00 12.87
C THR A 227 6.22 14.69 13.58
N SER A 228 7.29 13.98 13.91
CA SER A 228 8.41 14.52 14.69
C SER A 228 9.33 15.42 13.88
N CYS A 229 9.46 15.21 12.58
CA CYS A 229 10.33 15.99 11.70
C CYS A 229 9.68 16.21 10.33
N THR A 230 10.03 17.32 9.66
CA THR A 230 9.59 17.61 8.29
C THR A 230 10.22 16.66 7.28
N LEU A 231 11.53 16.47 7.36
CA LEU A 231 12.29 15.44 6.63
C LEU A 231 12.49 14.23 7.55
N PRO A 232 11.93 13.06 7.21
CA PRO A 232 12.07 11.88 8.04
C PRO A 232 13.48 11.27 7.89
N ASN A 233 13.93 10.55 8.92
CA ASN A 233 15.13 9.74 8.81
C ASN A 233 14.86 8.56 7.87
N ALA A 234 15.70 8.37 6.83
CA ALA A 234 15.48 7.34 5.82
C ALA A 234 15.47 5.91 6.41
N PHE A 235 16.39 5.61 7.33
CA PHE A 235 16.46 4.31 8.01
C PHE A 235 15.20 3.99 8.83
N ASP A 236 14.63 5.00 9.51
CA ASP A 236 13.34 4.85 10.20
C ASP A 236 12.22 4.48 9.23
N VAL A 237 12.17 5.18 8.10
CA VAL A 237 11.16 4.96 7.07
C VAL A 237 11.29 3.58 6.44
N ILE A 238 12.51 3.12 6.14
CA ILE A 238 12.79 1.75 5.67
C ILE A 238 12.21 0.74 6.65
N SER A 239 12.51 0.91 7.94
CA SER A 239 12.13 -0.05 8.98
C SER A 239 10.62 -0.12 9.16
N TYR A 240 9.93 1.02 9.21
CA TYR A 240 8.48 1.04 9.43
C TYR A 240 7.68 0.72 8.18
N ILE A 241 8.04 1.27 7.02
CA ILE A 241 7.36 0.97 5.76
C ILE A 241 7.66 -0.46 5.32
N GLY A 242 8.86 -0.99 5.57
CA GLY A 242 9.17 -2.40 5.30
C GLY A 242 8.18 -3.35 5.97
N VAL A 243 7.84 -3.13 7.25
CA VAL A 243 6.79 -3.92 7.92
C VAL A 243 5.42 -3.71 7.28
N VAL A 244 5.04 -2.47 6.92
CA VAL A 244 3.75 -2.20 6.24
C VAL A 244 3.68 -2.92 4.90
N ASP A 245 4.76 -2.88 4.14
CA ASP A 245 4.91 -3.50 2.83
C ASP A 245 4.70 -5.01 2.94
N GLU A 246 5.43 -5.71 3.81
CA GLU A 246 5.23 -7.16 4.01
C GLU A 246 3.82 -7.53 4.49
N LEU A 247 3.20 -6.68 5.32
CA LEU A 247 1.83 -6.87 5.80
C LEU A 247 0.76 -6.47 4.76
N THR A 248 1.16 -6.00 3.58
CA THR A 248 0.26 -5.65 2.49
C THR A 248 0.55 -6.37 1.18
N THR A 249 1.71 -7.03 1.06
CA THR A 249 2.09 -7.90 -0.05
C THR A 249 1.07 -9.01 -0.28
N ARG A 250 0.62 -9.15 -1.53
CA ARG A 250 -0.38 -10.14 -1.91
C ARG A 250 0.20 -11.56 -1.85
N GLY A 251 -0.57 -12.49 -1.30
CA GLY A 251 -0.21 -13.91 -1.22
C GLY A 251 0.53 -14.29 0.06
N THR A 252 1.25 -13.35 0.68
CA THR A 252 1.93 -13.54 1.97
C THR A 252 1.13 -12.95 3.12
N ALA A 253 0.60 -11.72 2.96
CA ALA A 253 -0.08 -11.03 4.04
C ALA A 253 -1.46 -11.62 4.38
N PRO A 254 -1.80 -11.80 5.68
CA PRO A 254 -3.13 -12.17 6.11
C PRO A 254 -4.20 -11.17 5.60
N PRO A 255 -5.26 -11.60 4.91
CA PRO A 255 -6.23 -10.69 4.28
C PRO A 255 -6.91 -9.72 5.25
N ALA A 256 -7.10 -10.13 6.51
CA ALA A 256 -7.69 -9.27 7.55
C ALA A 256 -6.76 -8.12 7.94
N VAL A 257 -5.46 -8.39 8.13
CA VAL A 257 -4.44 -7.38 8.47
C VAL A 257 -4.28 -6.38 7.34
N ARG A 258 -4.17 -6.88 6.09
CA ARG A 258 -4.08 -6.03 4.91
C ARG A 258 -5.26 -5.07 4.80
N ARG A 259 -6.49 -5.56 4.96
CA ARG A 259 -7.71 -4.70 4.96
C ARG A 259 -7.69 -3.68 6.10
N ALA A 260 -7.23 -4.08 7.28
CA ALA A 260 -7.14 -3.18 8.44
C ALA A 260 -6.15 -2.03 8.18
N ILE A 261 -4.96 -2.31 7.62
CA ILE A 261 -3.98 -1.29 7.25
C ILE A 261 -4.54 -0.31 6.22
N LEU A 262 -5.19 -0.82 5.16
CA LEU A 262 -5.83 0.01 4.14
C LEU A 262 -6.92 0.91 4.74
N SER A 263 -7.72 0.39 5.69
CA SER A 263 -8.77 1.16 6.35
C SER A 263 -8.27 2.24 7.33
N LYS A 264 -7.02 2.14 7.80
CA LYS A 264 -6.46 2.97 8.88
C LYS A 264 -5.46 4.04 8.41
N SER A 265 -5.68 4.59 7.22
CA SER A 265 -4.82 5.61 6.59
C SER A 265 -3.42 5.13 6.20
N GLY A 266 -3.21 3.82 5.96
CA GLY A 266 -1.92 3.29 5.51
C GLY A 266 -1.42 3.96 4.23
N VAL A 267 -2.30 4.06 3.22
CA VAL A 267 -2.01 4.72 1.93
C VAL A 267 -1.53 6.16 2.13
N ARG A 268 -2.22 6.92 2.99
CA ARG A 268 -1.90 8.31 3.29
C ARG A 268 -0.53 8.46 3.92
N LEU A 269 -0.22 7.64 4.92
CA LEU A 269 1.05 7.73 5.65
C LEU A 269 2.25 7.40 4.76
N VAL A 270 2.17 6.33 3.96
CA VAL A 270 3.24 5.91 3.05
C VAL A 270 3.42 6.91 1.91
N THR A 271 2.34 7.44 1.33
CA THR A 271 2.45 8.49 0.31
C THR A 271 3.08 9.77 0.88
N CYS A 272 2.69 10.17 2.10
CA CYS A 272 3.29 11.31 2.78
C CYS A 272 4.80 11.10 3.05
N ALA A 273 5.19 9.89 3.43
CA ALA A 273 6.60 9.53 3.57
C ALA A 273 7.35 9.63 2.24
N LEU A 274 6.81 9.03 1.17
CA LEU A 274 7.41 9.09 -0.17
C LEU A 274 7.57 10.54 -0.66
N LEU A 275 6.56 11.39 -0.45
CA LEU A 275 6.65 12.80 -0.81
C LEU A 275 7.79 13.51 -0.08
N ARG A 276 8.00 13.25 1.20
CA ARG A 276 9.08 13.88 1.96
C ARG A 276 10.46 13.33 1.59
N LEU A 277 10.57 12.01 1.38
CA LEU A 277 11.80 11.38 0.89
C LEU A 277 12.20 11.93 -0.49
N SER A 278 11.22 12.18 -1.37
CA SER A 278 11.46 12.75 -2.70
C SER A 278 12.05 14.16 -2.68
N MET A 279 11.94 14.89 -1.56
CA MET A 279 12.52 16.22 -1.40
C MET A 279 14.00 16.19 -0.98
N MET A 280 14.52 15.01 -0.66
CA MET A 280 15.91 14.79 -0.25
C MET A 280 16.75 14.30 -1.43
N PRO A 281 18.07 14.50 -1.44
CA PRO A 281 18.96 13.94 -2.46
C PRO A 281 18.80 12.42 -2.57
N LEU A 282 18.87 11.90 -3.78
CA LEU A 282 18.84 10.46 -4.05
C LEU A 282 20.19 10.07 -4.64
N ASP A 283 20.92 9.26 -3.90
CA ASP A 283 22.18 8.62 -4.28
C ASP A 283 21.92 7.10 -4.26
N PRO A 284 22.31 6.32 -5.29
CA PRO A 284 22.06 4.87 -5.32
C PRO A 284 22.54 4.12 -4.06
N ASP A 285 23.61 4.61 -3.42
CA ASP A 285 24.24 3.95 -2.27
C ASP A 285 23.73 4.45 -0.91
N ASP A 286 22.77 5.40 -0.88
CA ASP A 286 22.24 5.99 0.35
C ASP A 286 20.91 5.34 0.80
N ASP A 287 20.67 5.39 2.12
CA ASP A 287 19.45 4.92 2.76
C ASP A 287 18.20 5.59 2.16
N ASN A 288 18.30 6.85 1.68
CA ASN A 288 17.15 7.53 1.10
C ASN A 288 16.65 6.85 -0.20
N ALA A 289 17.55 6.36 -1.05
CA ALA A 289 17.15 5.62 -2.26
C ALA A 289 16.45 4.30 -1.90
N VAL A 290 16.97 3.58 -0.89
CA VAL A 290 16.35 2.37 -0.34
C VAL A 290 14.98 2.67 0.27
N ALA A 291 14.83 3.79 0.98
CA ALA A 291 13.56 4.21 1.56
C ALA A 291 12.51 4.52 0.47
N VAL A 292 12.91 5.21 -0.61
CA VAL A 292 12.04 5.45 -1.77
C VAL A 292 11.61 4.14 -2.43
N ARG A 293 12.52 3.19 -2.63
CA ARG A 293 12.20 1.86 -3.17
C ARG A 293 11.13 1.15 -2.35
N VAL A 294 11.34 1.06 -1.04
CA VAL A 294 10.40 0.37 -0.13
C VAL A 294 9.04 1.08 -0.12
N ALA A 295 9.00 2.42 -0.16
CA ALA A 295 7.76 3.19 -0.23
C ALA A 295 7.01 2.99 -1.56
N VAL A 296 7.72 3.01 -2.69
CA VAL A 296 7.12 2.77 -4.02
C VAL A 296 6.54 1.36 -4.10
N ARG A 297 7.27 0.34 -3.63
CA ARG A 297 6.79 -1.05 -3.60
C ARG A 297 5.53 -1.21 -2.75
N CYS A 298 5.51 -0.59 -1.56
CA CYS A 298 4.36 -0.57 -0.67
C CYS A 298 3.13 0.10 -1.32
N ILE A 299 3.33 1.19 -2.08
CA ILE A 299 2.24 1.85 -2.82
C ILE A 299 1.68 0.97 -3.94
N VAL A 300 2.53 0.24 -4.66
CA VAL A 300 2.08 -0.73 -5.66
C VAL A 300 1.18 -1.79 -5.00
N ASN A 301 1.59 -2.32 -3.85
CA ASN A 301 0.78 -3.24 -3.04
C ASN A 301 -0.59 -2.64 -2.64
N PHE A 302 -0.67 -1.34 -2.37
CA PHE A 302 -1.94 -0.68 -2.09
C PHE A 302 -2.84 -0.50 -3.31
N PHE A 303 -2.29 -0.25 -4.49
CA PHE A 303 -3.09 -0.08 -5.70
C PHE A 303 -3.61 -1.40 -6.24
N ASP A 304 -2.81 -2.46 -6.10
CA ASP A 304 -3.20 -3.83 -6.42
C ASP A 304 -4.04 -4.46 -5.32
N GLY A 305 -4.23 -3.77 -4.19
CA GLY A 305 -4.87 -4.24 -2.95
C GLY A 305 -6.20 -3.57 -2.61
N GLY A 306 -7.26 -4.35 -2.33
CA GLY A 306 -8.52 -3.84 -1.77
C GLY A 306 -9.31 -2.91 -2.71
N ASP A 307 -9.75 -1.74 -2.20
CA ASP A 307 -10.46 -0.71 -2.98
C ASP A 307 -9.46 0.23 -3.66
N GLY A 308 -9.05 -0.16 -4.88
CA GLY A 308 -8.10 0.62 -5.67
C GLY A 308 -8.56 2.05 -5.97
N ILE A 309 -9.87 2.31 -6.07
CA ILE A 309 -10.43 3.64 -6.36
C ILE A 309 -10.12 4.59 -5.20
N THR A 310 -10.45 4.16 -3.99
CA THR A 310 -10.18 4.95 -2.77
C THR A 310 -8.68 5.12 -2.56
N ASN A 311 -7.89 4.06 -2.72
CA ASN A 311 -6.45 4.09 -2.51
C ASN A 311 -5.73 5.04 -3.48
N ILE A 312 -6.04 4.96 -4.78
CA ILE A 312 -5.44 5.83 -5.79
C ILE A 312 -5.84 7.29 -5.56
N ARG A 313 -7.13 7.55 -5.31
CA ARG A 313 -7.61 8.90 -4.98
C ARG A 313 -6.87 9.48 -3.77
N MET A 314 -6.73 8.71 -2.70
CA MET A 314 -6.01 9.14 -1.50
C MET A 314 -4.53 9.40 -1.79
N ALA A 315 -3.85 8.54 -2.54
CA ALA A 315 -2.45 8.76 -2.89
C ALA A 315 -2.25 10.04 -3.73
N ILE A 316 -3.16 10.33 -4.67
CA ILE A 316 -3.14 11.59 -5.43
C ILE A 316 -3.29 12.79 -4.50
N GLN A 317 -4.30 12.79 -3.63
CA GLN A 317 -4.57 13.87 -2.68
C GLN A 317 -3.45 14.11 -1.66
N GLU A 318 -2.66 13.07 -1.37
CA GLU A 318 -1.51 13.16 -0.46
C GLU A 318 -0.19 13.46 -1.20
N GLY A 319 -0.26 13.75 -2.51
CA GLY A 319 0.85 14.29 -3.28
C GLY A 319 1.76 13.27 -3.96
N ILE A 320 1.27 12.07 -4.29
CA ILE A 320 2.07 11.05 -5.00
C ILE A 320 2.63 11.56 -6.34
N LEU A 321 1.84 12.36 -7.09
CA LEU A 321 2.27 12.94 -8.36
C LEU A 321 3.46 13.88 -8.16
N ARG A 322 3.41 14.70 -7.10
CA ARG A 322 4.50 15.59 -6.73
C ARG A 322 5.74 14.81 -6.32
N ALA A 323 5.56 13.71 -5.60
CA ALA A 323 6.66 12.84 -5.23
C ALA A 323 7.38 12.27 -6.48
N PHE A 324 6.64 11.77 -7.46
CA PHE A 324 7.23 11.26 -8.71
C PHE A 324 7.94 12.35 -9.51
N VAL A 325 7.37 13.56 -9.60
CA VAL A 325 8.01 14.69 -10.30
C VAL A 325 9.29 15.15 -9.58
N ASN A 326 9.32 15.13 -8.25
CA ASN A 326 10.55 15.43 -7.50
C ASN A 326 11.66 14.41 -7.77
N ILE A 327 11.30 13.14 -7.91
CA ILE A 327 12.23 12.04 -8.20
C ILE A 327 12.80 12.13 -9.62
N CYS A 328 12.11 12.77 -10.57
CA CYS A 328 12.52 12.84 -11.99
C CYS A 328 13.97 13.27 -12.22
N SER A 329 14.50 14.21 -11.42
CA SER A 329 15.88 14.69 -11.58
C SER A 329 16.94 13.68 -11.16
N SER A 330 16.54 12.63 -10.44
CA SER A 330 17.42 11.60 -9.88
C SER A 330 16.93 10.20 -10.25
N PHE A 331 16.24 10.07 -11.39
CA PHE A 331 15.66 8.80 -11.82
C PHE A 331 16.73 7.72 -12.06
N ASP A 332 17.92 8.14 -12.48
CA ASP A 332 19.08 7.25 -12.69
C ASP A 332 19.66 6.68 -11.38
N ALA A 333 19.31 7.27 -10.23
CA ALA A 333 19.70 6.77 -8.92
C ALA A 333 18.76 5.68 -8.37
N LEU A 334 17.68 5.36 -9.10
CA LEU A 334 16.73 4.32 -8.71
C LEU A 334 17.08 2.99 -9.33
N ASP A 335 16.75 1.92 -8.62
CA ASP A 335 16.75 0.58 -9.20
C ASP A 335 15.78 0.48 -10.40
N GLU A 336 16.12 -0.38 -11.36
CA GLU A 336 15.37 -0.52 -12.62
C GLU A 336 13.91 -0.94 -12.39
N ASP A 337 13.65 -1.79 -11.38
CA ASP A 337 12.32 -2.24 -11.00
C ASP A 337 11.46 -1.11 -10.40
N VAL A 338 12.06 -0.24 -9.59
CA VAL A 338 11.41 0.95 -9.03
C VAL A 338 11.06 1.93 -10.15
N GLY A 339 12.00 2.19 -11.05
CA GLY A 339 11.77 3.03 -12.22
C GLY A 339 10.64 2.51 -13.11
N LYS A 340 10.62 1.20 -13.39
CA LYS A 340 9.52 0.54 -14.12
C LYS A 340 8.19 0.66 -13.39
N SER A 341 8.18 0.54 -12.07
CA SER A 341 6.96 0.67 -11.25
C SER A 341 6.38 2.08 -11.32
N ILE A 342 7.21 3.11 -11.23
CA ILE A 342 6.78 4.52 -11.39
C ILE A 342 6.23 4.76 -12.81
N LEU A 343 6.93 4.30 -13.84
CA LEU A 343 6.48 4.40 -15.23
C LEU A 343 5.15 3.68 -15.46
N ALA A 344 4.97 2.49 -14.90
CA ALA A 344 3.72 1.74 -14.97
C ALA A 344 2.60 2.45 -14.23
N MET A 345 2.87 3.08 -13.08
CA MET A 345 1.86 3.83 -12.35
C MET A 345 1.37 5.06 -13.13
N VAL A 346 2.28 5.87 -13.66
CA VAL A 346 1.94 7.07 -14.43
C VAL A 346 1.35 6.73 -15.80
N GLY A 347 1.92 5.73 -16.48
CA GLY A 347 1.55 5.38 -17.85
C GLY A 347 0.37 4.42 -17.97
N VAL A 348 0.08 3.65 -16.93
CA VAL A 348 -0.98 2.65 -16.93
C VAL A 348 -1.91 2.87 -15.74
N THR A 349 -1.44 2.73 -14.49
CA THR A 349 -2.31 2.71 -13.28
C THR A 349 -3.19 3.93 -13.07
N PHE A 350 -2.67 5.15 -13.13
CA PHE A 350 -3.52 6.33 -13.01
C PHE A 350 -4.46 6.49 -14.21
N PRO A 351 -4.00 6.35 -15.48
CA PRO A 351 -4.88 6.38 -16.65
C PRO A 351 -6.07 5.41 -16.60
N LYS A 352 -5.89 4.14 -16.17
CA LYS A 352 -7.01 3.20 -16.00
C LYS A 352 -8.05 3.71 -15.02
N TYR A 353 -7.66 4.46 -13.98
CA TYR A 353 -8.59 4.93 -12.95
C TYR A 353 -9.19 6.32 -13.24
N LEU A 354 -8.76 7.01 -14.31
CA LEU A 354 -9.39 8.26 -14.74
C LEU A 354 -10.85 8.08 -15.21
N LEU A 355 -11.35 6.85 -15.33
CA LEU A 355 -12.78 6.55 -15.57
C LEU A 355 -13.66 6.82 -14.35
N TYR A 356 -13.05 6.93 -13.16
CA TYR A 356 -13.74 7.30 -11.93
C TYR A 356 -13.70 8.81 -11.76
N HIS A 357 -14.88 9.43 -11.69
CA HIS A 357 -15.03 10.88 -11.52
C HIS A 357 -14.28 11.37 -10.27
N SER A 358 -14.34 10.61 -9.17
CA SER A 358 -13.63 10.96 -7.94
C SER A 358 -12.09 10.99 -8.07
N VAL A 359 -11.51 10.13 -8.91
CA VAL A 359 -10.07 10.07 -9.18
C VAL A 359 -9.68 11.16 -10.17
N LEU A 360 -10.50 11.36 -11.21
CA LEU A 360 -10.31 12.42 -12.20
C LEU A 360 -10.24 13.80 -11.55
N LEU A 361 -11.17 14.11 -10.64
CA LEU A 361 -11.17 15.38 -9.91
C LEU A 361 -9.95 15.56 -9.02
N ALA A 362 -9.47 14.48 -8.39
CA ALA A 362 -8.27 14.53 -7.56
C ALA A 362 -7.03 14.85 -8.41
N ILE A 363 -6.90 14.22 -9.58
CA ILE A 363 -5.83 14.55 -10.53
C ILE A 363 -5.92 16.01 -10.96
N ASP A 364 -7.10 16.46 -11.40
CA ASP A 364 -7.30 17.82 -11.89
C ASP A 364 -7.10 18.90 -10.81
N ALA A 365 -7.33 18.57 -9.54
CA ALA A 365 -7.04 19.48 -8.42
C ALA A 365 -5.52 19.71 -8.25
N GLU A 366 -4.71 18.69 -8.54
CA GLU A 366 -3.26 18.74 -8.40
C GLU A 366 -2.56 19.32 -9.63
N MET A 367 -3.15 19.22 -10.84
CA MET A 367 -2.47 19.59 -12.09
C MET A 367 -1.91 21.02 -12.15
N PRO A 368 -2.61 22.07 -11.66
CA PRO A 368 -2.10 23.45 -11.73
C PRO A 368 -0.73 23.66 -11.06
N GLN A 369 -0.37 22.83 -10.07
CA GLN A 369 0.91 22.99 -9.39
C GLN A 369 2.11 22.63 -10.28
N PHE A 370 1.90 21.85 -11.35
CA PHE A 370 2.93 21.41 -12.28
C PHE A 370 3.11 22.34 -13.48
N ASP A 371 2.39 23.46 -13.53
CA ASP A 371 2.51 24.46 -14.59
C ASP A 371 3.74 25.36 -14.46
N THR A 372 4.48 25.26 -13.36
CA THR A 372 5.73 26.01 -13.19
C THR A 372 6.80 25.55 -14.16
N GLN A 373 7.67 26.47 -14.58
CA GLN A 373 8.77 26.16 -15.49
C GLN A 373 9.69 25.07 -14.94
N GLU A 374 9.93 25.07 -13.62
CA GLU A 374 10.76 24.07 -12.95
C GLU A 374 10.20 22.64 -13.12
N TYR A 375 8.93 22.44 -12.80
CA TYR A 375 8.31 21.11 -12.90
C TYR A 375 8.17 20.65 -14.35
N ARG A 376 7.84 21.57 -15.26
CA ARG A 376 7.78 21.26 -16.70
C ARG A 376 9.12 20.74 -17.23
N MET A 377 10.24 21.36 -16.83
CA MET A 377 11.57 20.91 -17.23
C MET A 377 11.91 19.55 -16.61
N LYS A 378 11.65 19.34 -15.31
CA LYS A 378 11.86 18.05 -14.64
C LYS A 378 11.12 16.91 -15.35
N ILE A 379 9.86 17.12 -15.71
CA ILE A 379 9.06 16.13 -16.44
C ILE A 379 9.64 15.91 -17.84
N ALA A 380 9.92 16.99 -18.58
CA ALA A 380 10.39 16.91 -19.96
C ALA A 380 11.74 16.19 -20.13
N GLN A 381 12.60 16.23 -19.11
CA GLN A 381 13.92 15.58 -19.12
C GLN A 381 13.92 14.17 -18.54
N SER A 382 12.79 13.69 -18.03
CA SER A 382 12.69 12.41 -17.32
C SER A 382 12.12 11.29 -18.19
N PRO A 383 12.37 10.02 -17.84
CA PRO A 383 11.74 8.87 -18.50
C PRO A 383 10.21 8.87 -18.42
N ILE A 384 9.61 9.53 -17.41
CA ILE A 384 8.14 9.56 -17.26
C ILE A 384 7.45 10.51 -18.25
N ARG A 385 8.20 11.33 -19.01
CA ARG A 385 7.67 12.38 -19.89
C ARG A 385 6.48 11.93 -20.74
N ASP A 386 6.68 10.90 -21.55
CA ASP A 386 5.68 10.49 -22.54
C ASP A 386 4.46 9.87 -21.86
N ALA A 387 4.68 9.13 -20.76
CA ALA A 387 3.61 8.59 -19.93
C ALA A 387 2.80 9.71 -19.26
N TRP A 388 3.47 10.71 -18.71
CA TRP A 388 2.87 11.87 -18.07
C TRP A 388 1.98 12.66 -19.03
N TYR A 389 2.48 13.01 -20.21
CA TYR A 389 1.69 13.77 -21.18
C TYR A 389 0.48 12.98 -21.72
N ARG A 390 0.60 11.65 -21.89
CA ARG A 390 -0.55 10.81 -22.23
C ARG A 390 -1.60 10.81 -21.12
N MET A 391 -1.18 10.63 -19.87
CA MET A 391 -2.08 10.69 -18.71
C MET A 391 -2.77 12.06 -18.62
N HIS A 392 -2.01 13.16 -18.74
CA HIS A 392 -2.54 14.52 -18.69
C HIS A 392 -3.55 14.80 -19.81
N LYS A 393 -3.24 14.38 -21.04
CA LYS A 393 -4.15 14.49 -22.19
C LYS A 393 -5.44 13.71 -21.94
N LEU A 394 -5.35 12.46 -21.48
CA LEU A 394 -6.52 11.64 -21.18
C LEU A 394 -7.38 12.24 -20.06
N ALA A 395 -6.75 12.81 -19.02
CA ALA A 395 -7.47 13.51 -17.96
C ALA A 395 -8.25 14.72 -18.52
N ALA A 396 -7.61 15.56 -19.33
CA ALA A 396 -8.27 16.70 -19.97
C ALA A 396 -9.45 16.27 -20.85
N GLU A 397 -9.29 15.21 -21.67
CA GLU A 397 -10.35 14.67 -22.50
C GLU A 397 -11.56 14.20 -21.67
N ARG A 398 -11.32 13.58 -20.51
CA ARG A 398 -12.37 13.09 -19.60
C ARG A 398 -13.01 14.21 -18.78
N LEU A 399 -12.27 15.25 -18.42
CA LEU A 399 -12.81 16.43 -17.73
C LEU A 399 -13.84 17.18 -18.57
N ILE A 400 -13.61 17.28 -19.88
CA ILE A 400 -14.59 17.87 -20.82
C ILE A 400 -15.92 17.12 -20.76
N ILE A 401 -15.91 15.80 -20.60
CA ILE A 401 -17.13 14.97 -20.43
C ILE A 401 -17.80 15.29 -19.09
N SER A 402 -16.99 15.48 -18.04
CA SER A 402 -17.45 15.78 -16.69
C SER A 402 -18.13 17.15 -16.58
N TRP A 403 -17.61 18.18 -17.25
CA TRP A 403 -18.23 19.52 -17.21
C TRP A 403 -19.56 19.59 -17.94
N LYS A 404 -19.64 18.96 -19.13
CA LYS A 404 -20.91 18.79 -19.85
C LYS A 404 -21.97 18.06 -19.02
N TYR A 405 -21.54 17.26 -18.03
CA TYR A 405 -22.42 16.62 -17.07
C TYR A 405 -22.94 17.57 -15.99
N ASN A 406 -22.10 18.39 -15.38
CA ASN A 406 -22.53 19.27 -14.30
C ASN A 406 -23.52 20.35 -14.77
N ASP A 407 -23.39 20.86 -16.00
CA ASP A 407 -24.33 21.85 -16.58
C ASP A 407 -25.74 21.29 -16.86
N SER A 408 -25.91 19.96 -16.88
CA SER A 408 -27.19 19.30 -17.16
C SER A 408 -27.91 18.75 -15.91
N VAL A 409 -27.35 18.94 -14.70
CA VAL A 409 -27.93 18.46 -13.43
C VAL A 409 -28.30 19.62 -12.51
N MET A 410 -29.22 20.47 -12.95
CA MET A 410 -30.00 21.37 -12.07
C MET A 410 -31.49 21.31 -12.43
N GLY A 411 -31.99 20.09 -12.66
CA GLY A 411 -33.42 19.80 -12.76
C GLY A 411 -33.90 19.02 -11.53
N PRO A 412 -35.15 19.22 -11.06
CA PRO A 412 -35.69 18.47 -9.94
C PRO A 412 -35.67 16.95 -10.24
N GLN A 413 -34.98 16.16 -9.41
CA GLN A 413 -34.90 14.71 -9.57
C GLN A 413 -36.28 14.10 -9.27
N ILE A 414 -36.96 13.63 -10.32
CA ILE A 414 -38.22 12.87 -10.19
C ILE A 414 -37.88 11.41 -9.93
N MET A 415 -38.34 10.90 -8.78
CA MET A 415 -38.19 9.51 -8.35
C MET A 415 -39.58 8.87 -8.22
N PHE A 416 -39.65 7.54 -8.30
CA PHE A 416 -40.90 6.80 -8.20
C PHE A 416 -41.04 6.14 -6.84
N CYS A 417 -42.26 6.14 -6.31
CA CYS A 417 -42.59 5.38 -5.11
C CYS A 417 -42.46 3.87 -5.37
N ASP A 418 -41.64 3.17 -4.59
CA ASP A 418 -41.35 1.74 -4.76
C ASP A 418 -42.59 0.85 -4.60
N ASN A 419 -43.62 1.32 -3.88
CA ASN A 419 -44.89 0.59 -3.74
C ASN A 419 -45.93 0.98 -4.81
N CYS A 420 -46.21 2.27 -5.02
CA CYS A 420 -47.33 2.71 -5.87
C CYS A 420 -46.90 3.31 -7.22
N GLN A 421 -45.59 3.36 -7.50
CA GLN A 421 -44.98 3.85 -8.73
C GLN A 421 -45.41 5.28 -9.11
N ARG A 422 -45.87 6.08 -8.15
CA ARG A 422 -46.19 7.49 -8.36
C ARG A 422 -44.89 8.31 -8.45
N PRO A 423 -44.68 9.12 -9.50
CA PRO A 423 -43.56 10.04 -9.57
C PRO A 423 -43.70 11.16 -8.54
N SER A 424 -42.60 11.56 -7.93
CA SER A 424 -42.52 12.72 -7.04
C SER A 424 -41.10 13.27 -7.01
N GLN A 425 -40.93 14.50 -6.55
CA GLN A 425 -39.60 15.04 -6.31
C GLN A 425 -38.91 14.23 -5.21
N LYS A 426 -37.62 13.93 -5.39
CA LYS A 426 -36.82 13.11 -4.48
C LYS A 426 -36.95 13.55 -3.02
N ASP A 427 -36.97 14.86 -2.77
CA ASP A 427 -37.04 15.45 -1.43
C ASP A 427 -38.43 15.32 -0.78
N ALA A 428 -39.48 15.09 -1.59
CA ALA A 428 -40.83 14.85 -1.12
C ALA A 428 -41.09 13.37 -0.77
N LEU A 429 -40.15 12.46 -1.10
CA LEU A 429 -40.27 11.04 -0.83
C LEU A 429 -39.54 10.64 0.46
N LYS A 430 -40.12 9.69 1.18
CA LYS A 430 -39.52 9.08 2.38
C LYS A 430 -38.62 7.92 1.99
N LYS A 431 -37.36 7.94 2.41
CA LYS A 431 -36.43 6.82 2.22
C LYS A 431 -36.64 5.73 3.28
N CYS A 432 -36.42 4.47 2.92
CA CYS A 432 -36.34 3.40 3.90
C CYS A 432 -35.19 3.67 4.89
N SER A 433 -35.46 3.58 6.20
CA SER A 433 -34.48 3.88 7.24
C SER A 433 -33.38 2.83 7.39
N ARG A 434 -33.56 1.64 6.81
CA ARG A 434 -32.61 0.53 6.92
C ARG A 434 -31.68 0.41 5.72
N CYS A 435 -32.22 0.35 4.50
CA CYS A 435 -31.41 0.18 3.30
C CYS A 435 -31.12 1.50 2.57
N HIS A 436 -31.91 2.54 2.79
CA HIS A 436 -31.83 3.84 2.10
C HIS A 436 -31.95 3.80 0.55
N ILE A 437 -32.33 2.64 -0.04
CA ILE A 437 -32.38 2.42 -1.50
C ILE A 437 -33.73 2.79 -2.10
N VAL A 438 -34.80 2.45 -1.41
CA VAL A 438 -36.17 2.59 -1.91
C VAL A 438 -36.84 3.81 -1.30
N PHE A 439 -37.71 4.44 -2.09
CA PHE A 439 -38.39 5.67 -1.76
C PHE A 439 -39.90 5.44 -1.74
N TYR A 440 -40.60 6.05 -0.80
CA TYR A 440 -42.04 5.92 -0.64
C TYR A 440 -42.68 7.29 -0.52
N CYS A 441 -43.75 7.52 -1.26
CA CYS A 441 -44.47 8.80 -1.20
C CYS A 441 -45.15 9.02 0.15
N THR A 442 -45.52 7.95 0.86
CA THR A 442 -46.14 8.02 2.17
C THR A 442 -45.68 6.89 3.10
N LYS A 443 -46.00 7.01 4.39
CA LYS A 443 -45.67 5.97 5.38
C LYS A 443 -46.48 4.69 5.10
N GLU A 444 -47.69 4.84 4.58
CA GLU A 444 -48.57 3.75 4.17
C GLU A 444 -47.95 2.97 3.01
N CYS A 445 -47.42 3.67 2.01
CA CYS A 445 -46.68 3.04 0.91
C CYS A 445 -45.40 2.34 1.38
N GLN A 446 -44.70 2.88 2.38
CA GLN A 446 -43.54 2.23 2.98
C GLN A 446 -43.91 0.92 3.69
N VAL A 447 -45.00 0.93 4.48
CA VAL A 447 -45.47 -0.27 5.19
C VAL A 447 -45.99 -1.32 4.20
N ALA A 448 -46.69 -0.90 3.14
CA ALA A 448 -47.17 -1.80 2.09
C ALA A 448 -46.00 -2.40 1.29
N GLY A 449 -45.05 -1.58 0.83
CA GLY A 449 -43.84 -2.04 0.14
C GLY A 449 -43.00 -2.99 1.01
N TRP A 450 -42.88 -2.72 2.32
CA TRP A 450 -42.23 -3.60 3.29
C TRP A 450 -42.83 -5.01 3.30
N LYS A 451 -44.17 -5.11 3.29
CA LYS A 451 -44.89 -6.39 3.26
C LYS A 451 -44.85 -7.05 1.88
N ASN A 452 -44.84 -6.28 0.80
CA ASN A 452 -44.88 -6.75 -0.59
C ASN A 452 -43.50 -7.19 -1.14
N GLY A 453 -42.59 -7.64 -0.28
CA GLY A 453 -41.30 -8.22 -0.70
C GLY A 453 -40.08 -7.37 -0.37
N HIS A 454 -40.22 -6.08 -0.04
CA HIS A 454 -39.05 -5.26 0.32
C HIS A 454 -38.35 -5.76 1.59
N LYS A 455 -39.06 -6.34 2.57
CA LYS A 455 -38.45 -6.90 3.78
C LYS A 455 -37.36 -7.96 3.48
N MET A 456 -37.61 -8.85 2.52
CA MET A 456 -36.64 -9.88 2.12
C MET A 456 -35.44 -9.24 1.41
N ALA A 457 -35.70 -8.38 0.42
CA ALA A 457 -34.65 -7.68 -0.33
C ALA A 457 -33.78 -6.76 0.56
N CYS A 458 -34.39 -6.11 1.56
CA CYS A 458 -33.71 -5.23 2.51
C CYS A 458 -32.79 -6.01 3.47
N THR A 459 -33.11 -7.27 3.77
CA THR A 459 -32.34 -8.11 4.70
C THR A 459 -31.21 -8.86 4.00
N GLN A 460 -31.42 -9.31 2.75
CA GLN A 460 -30.37 -9.91 1.91
C GLN A 460 -29.27 -8.89 1.55
N LYS A 461 -29.64 -7.63 1.25
CA LYS A 461 -28.67 -6.58 0.91
C LYS A 461 -27.74 -6.17 2.06
N THR A 462 -28.08 -6.43 3.32
CA THR A 462 -27.15 -6.22 4.45
C THR A 462 -26.14 -7.34 4.65
N ALA A 463 -26.39 -8.54 4.10
CA ALA A 463 -25.43 -9.64 4.12
C ALA A 463 -24.53 -9.66 2.87
N ASP A 464 -25.05 -9.15 1.72
CA ASP A 464 -24.35 -9.10 0.43
C ASP A 464 -23.52 -7.82 0.19
N GLN A 465 -23.39 -6.94 1.19
CA GLN A 465 -22.72 -5.64 1.11
C GLN A 465 -21.17 -5.70 0.98
N ALA A 466 -20.59 -6.89 0.80
CA ALA A 466 -19.20 -7.06 0.39
C ALA A 466 -19.00 -6.99 -1.14
N LYS A 467 -20.06 -6.78 -1.93
CA LYS A 467 -19.94 -6.47 -3.37
C LYS A 467 -19.59 -4.98 -3.54
N ILE A 468 -18.44 -4.72 -4.17
CA ILE A 468 -17.93 -3.38 -4.42
C ILE A 468 -19.02 -2.53 -5.08
N THR A 469 -19.57 -1.58 -4.33
CA THR A 469 -20.68 -0.73 -4.79
C THR A 469 -20.09 0.54 -5.37
N LEU A 470 -20.19 0.71 -6.68
CA LEU A 470 -19.76 1.94 -7.35
C LEU A 470 -20.63 3.12 -6.90
N ARG A 471 -19.99 4.27 -6.63
CA ARG A 471 -20.72 5.50 -6.33
C ARG A 471 -21.59 5.87 -7.54
N LYS A 472 -22.81 6.34 -7.29
CA LYS A 472 -23.75 6.75 -8.35
C LYS A 472 -23.12 7.71 -9.36
N ARG A 473 -22.34 8.69 -8.86
CA ARG A 473 -21.64 9.67 -9.70
C ARG A 473 -20.60 9.03 -10.61
N ASP A 474 -19.82 8.08 -10.09
CA ASP A 474 -18.84 7.33 -10.88
C ASP A 474 -19.55 6.45 -11.92
N ARG A 475 -20.62 5.72 -11.55
CA ARG A 475 -21.39 4.91 -12.51
C ARG A 475 -21.93 5.74 -13.67
N THR A 476 -22.56 6.88 -13.38
CA THR A 476 -23.09 7.78 -14.43
C THR A 476 -21.98 8.37 -15.29
N PHE A 477 -20.81 8.64 -14.70
CA PHE A 477 -19.67 9.17 -15.44
C PHE A 477 -19.06 8.11 -16.38
N ILE A 478 -18.89 6.88 -15.90
CA ILE A 478 -18.43 5.73 -16.70
C ILE A 478 -19.35 5.48 -17.89
N ASP A 479 -20.67 5.54 -17.68
CA ASP A 479 -21.68 5.39 -18.74
C ASP A 479 -21.46 6.40 -19.89
N ARG A 480 -21.16 7.65 -19.54
CA ARG A 480 -20.89 8.72 -20.53
C ARG A 480 -19.58 8.52 -21.27
N ILE A 481 -18.53 8.10 -20.55
CA ILE A 481 -17.25 7.73 -21.16
C ILE A 481 -17.47 6.59 -22.15
N ALA A 482 -18.12 5.51 -21.72
CA ALA A 482 -18.40 4.34 -22.55
C ALA A 482 -19.18 4.68 -23.82
N MET A 483 -20.23 5.49 -23.70
CA MET A 483 -21.01 5.93 -24.85
C MET A 483 -20.18 6.81 -25.81
N ARG A 484 -19.44 7.79 -25.28
CA ARG A 484 -18.58 8.65 -26.09
C ARG A 484 -17.55 7.82 -26.85
N ASP A 485 -16.84 6.95 -26.14
CA ASP A 485 -15.77 6.12 -26.69
C ASP A 485 -16.31 5.16 -27.75
N ALA A 486 -17.48 4.54 -27.50
CA ALA A 486 -18.15 3.71 -28.49
C ALA A 486 -18.52 4.50 -29.75
N CYS A 487 -19.09 5.70 -29.61
CA CYS A 487 -19.45 6.56 -30.74
C CYS A 487 -18.22 7.02 -31.55
N HIS A 488 -17.16 7.46 -30.86
CA HIS A 488 -15.92 7.92 -31.51
C HIS A 488 -15.22 6.78 -32.25
N ASN A 489 -15.29 5.54 -31.73
CA ASN A 489 -14.67 4.37 -32.33
C ASN A 489 -15.59 3.58 -33.28
N LEU A 490 -16.76 4.12 -33.64
CA LEU A 490 -17.69 3.45 -34.56
C LEU A 490 -17.07 2.97 -35.88
N PRO A 491 -16.18 3.72 -36.57
CA PRO A 491 -15.56 3.24 -37.80
C PRO A 491 -14.73 1.97 -37.57
N ARG A 492 -13.94 1.95 -36.48
CA ARG A 492 -13.16 0.78 -36.07
C ARG A 492 -14.06 -0.39 -35.67
N LEU A 493 -15.13 -0.13 -34.93
CA LEU A 493 -16.09 -1.14 -34.50
C LEU A 493 -16.84 -1.77 -35.68
N ARG A 494 -17.17 -0.99 -36.72
CA ARG A 494 -17.75 -1.50 -37.98
C ARG A 494 -16.79 -2.41 -38.73
N HIS A 495 -15.51 -2.05 -38.77
CA HIS A 495 -14.49 -2.89 -39.35
C HIS A 495 -14.36 -4.22 -38.58
N LEU A 496 -14.30 -4.17 -37.26
CA LEU A 496 -14.26 -5.36 -36.39
C LEU A 496 -15.53 -6.23 -36.56
N ALA A 497 -16.70 -5.62 -36.75
CA ALA A 497 -17.93 -6.34 -37.03
C ALA A 497 -17.87 -7.08 -38.37
N ALA A 498 -17.42 -6.41 -39.43
CA ALA A 498 -17.27 -7.03 -40.74
C ALA A 498 -16.23 -8.16 -40.74
N GLU A 499 -15.14 -8.01 -39.98
CA GLU A 499 -14.08 -9.00 -39.88
C GLU A 499 -14.47 -10.22 -39.03
N LYS A 500 -15.03 -9.99 -37.83
CA LYS A 500 -15.24 -11.05 -36.83
C LYS A 500 -16.64 -11.66 -36.86
N LEU A 501 -17.64 -10.91 -37.32
CA LEU A 501 -19.05 -11.30 -37.31
C LEU A 501 -19.77 -10.88 -38.61
N PRO A 502 -19.27 -11.24 -39.81
CA PRO A 502 -19.78 -10.76 -41.10
C PRO A 502 -21.26 -11.10 -41.33
N GLU A 503 -21.71 -12.24 -40.83
CA GLU A 503 -23.08 -12.75 -41.01
C GLU A 503 -24.09 -12.16 -40.03
N VAL A 504 -23.64 -11.37 -39.04
CA VAL A 504 -24.52 -10.81 -38.01
C VAL A 504 -24.85 -9.36 -38.36
N PRO A 505 -26.14 -9.02 -38.58
CA PRO A 505 -26.53 -7.64 -38.83
C PRO A 505 -26.10 -6.72 -37.68
N LEU A 506 -25.64 -5.51 -37.98
CA LEU A 506 -25.19 -4.54 -36.96
C LEU A 506 -26.23 -4.32 -35.86
N ALA A 507 -27.53 -4.33 -36.19
CA ALA A 507 -28.62 -4.21 -35.22
C ALA A 507 -28.65 -5.32 -34.15
N LYS A 508 -27.96 -6.44 -34.37
CA LYS A 508 -27.81 -7.58 -33.45
C LYS A 508 -26.43 -7.65 -32.81
N LEU A 509 -25.62 -6.60 -32.93
CA LEU A 509 -24.29 -6.52 -32.34
C LEU A 509 -24.26 -5.56 -31.16
N GLY A 510 -23.65 -6.01 -30.06
CA GLY A 510 -23.18 -5.18 -28.97
C GLY A 510 -21.72 -4.79 -29.13
N VAL A 511 -21.28 -3.80 -28.35
CA VAL A 511 -19.90 -3.30 -28.30
C VAL A 511 -19.29 -3.66 -26.95
N SER A 512 -18.05 -4.14 -26.95
CA SER A 512 -17.28 -4.36 -25.72
C SER A 512 -16.12 -3.37 -25.66
N ILE A 513 -15.91 -2.75 -24.50
CA ILE A 513 -14.77 -1.86 -24.23
C ILE A 513 -14.04 -2.36 -22.99
N ASP A 514 -12.74 -2.59 -23.09
CA ASP A 514 -11.89 -2.96 -21.97
C ASP A 514 -11.09 -1.75 -21.47
N TYR A 515 -11.47 -1.25 -20.30
CA TYR A 515 -10.81 -0.15 -19.58
C TYR A 515 -9.74 -0.64 -18.59
N THR A 516 -9.46 -1.94 -18.51
CA THR A 516 -8.40 -2.48 -17.64
C THR A 516 -7.01 -2.32 -18.25
N CYS A 517 -6.93 -2.04 -19.56
CA CYS A 517 -5.71 -1.79 -20.31
C CYS A 517 -5.63 -0.34 -20.82
N VAL A 518 -4.40 0.12 -21.07
CA VAL A 518 -4.12 1.47 -21.59
C VAL A 518 -3.15 1.34 -22.77
N PRO A 519 -3.53 1.73 -24.00
CA PRO A 519 -4.86 2.23 -24.39
C PRO A 519 -5.96 1.17 -24.27
N GLU A 520 -7.21 1.62 -24.19
CA GLU A 520 -8.39 0.77 -24.10
C GLU A 520 -8.54 -0.09 -25.36
N THR A 521 -9.08 -1.31 -25.19
CA THR A 521 -9.37 -2.20 -26.33
C THR A 521 -10.86 -2.28 -26.63
N TYR A 522 -11.18 -2.47 -27.91
CA TYR A 522 -12.53 -2.41 -28.44
C TYR A 522 -12.88 -3.71 -29.14
N GLY A 523 -14.12 -4.15 -28.99
CA GLY A 523 -14.64 -5.38 -29.58
C GLY A 523 -16.14 -5.29 -29.86
N VAL A 524 -16.63 -6.36 -30.49
CA VAL A 524 -18.04 -6.53 -30.84
C VAL A 524 -18.47 -7.95 -30.49
N PHE A 525 -19.74 -8.13 -30.12
CA PHE A 525 -20.30 -9.44 -29.78
C PHE A 525 -21.74 -9.58 -30.28
N ALA A 526 -22.15 -10.81 -30.59
CA ALA A 526 -23.51 -11.10 -31.02
C ALA A 526 -24.48 -11.12 -29.83
N LEU A 527 -25.63 -10.46 -29.99
CA LEU A 527 -26.70 -10.44 -28.99
C LEU A 527 -27.55 -11.71 -29.08
N LYS A 528 -27.91 -12.27 -27.92
CA LYS A 528 -28.77 -13.47 -27.81
C LYS A 528 -30.27 -13.15 -27.87
N SER A 529 -30.69 -11.89 -27.67
CA SER A 529 -32.10 -11.49 -27.57
C SER A 529 -32.67 -10.92 -28.88
N GLU A 530 -33.99 -11.00 -29.02
CA GLU A 530 -34.75 -10.54 -30.20
C GLU A 530 -35.04 -9.02 -30.23
N ASP A 531 -34.56 -8.25 -29.25
CA ASP A 531 -34.88 -6.82 -29.16
C ASP A 531 -34.08 -6.02 -30.20
N ARG A 532 -34.70 -5.77 -31.35
CA ARG A 532 -34.08 -5.16 -32.54
C ARG A 532 -33.80 -3.66 -32.40
N SER A 533 -34.18 -3.04 -31.28
CA SER A 533 -34.23 -1.58 -31.14
C SER A 533 -33.14 -0.98 -30.25
N ALA A 534 -32.54 -1.75 -29.35
CA ALA A 534 -31.52 -1.31 -28.40
C ALA A 534 -30.13 -1.87 -28.74
N SER A 535 -29.09 -1.07 -28.51
CA SER A 535 -27.69 -1.55 -28.53
C SER A 535 -27.17 -1.72 -27.11
N TYR A 536 -26.20 -2.61 -26.96
CA TYR A 536 -25.60 -2.95 -25.67
C TYR A 536 -24.12 -2.60 -25.69
N ILE A 537 -23.64 -2.01 -24.60
CA ILE A 537 -22.22 -1.71 -24.40
C ILE A 537 -21.77 -2.43 -23.13
N ASP A 538 -20.84 -3.37 -23.27
CA ASP A 538 -20.21 -4.10 -22.16
C ASP A 538 -18.85 -3.47 -21.85
N CYS A 539 -18.68 -2.93 -20.66
CA CYS A 539 -17.45 -2.31 -20.21
C CYS A 539 -16.77 -3.17 -19.15
N LEU A 540 -15.55 -3.64 -19.41
CA LEU A 540 -14.70 -4.22 -18.38
C LEU A 540 -13.91 -3.11 -17.70
N ILE A 541 -14.09 -2.92 -16.39
CA ILE A 541 -13.45 -1.84 -15.62
C ILE A 541 -12.60 -2.38 -14.46
N PRO A 542 -11.49 -1.71 -14.11
CA PRO A 542 -10.63 -2.06 -12.98
C PRO A 542 -11.26 -1.65 -11.64
N VAL A 543 -11.30 -2.55 -10.67
CA VAL A 543 -11.86 -2.30 -9.33
C VAL A 543 -10.93 -2.89 -8.26
N GLY A 544 -9.77 -2.25 -8.05
CA GLY A 544 -8.71 -2.78 -7.19
C GLY A 544 -8.14 -4.07 -7.74
N GLU A 545 -8.14 -5.13 -6.92
CA GLU A 545 -7.60 -6.44 -7.31
C GLU A 545 -8.49 -7.23 -8.30
N CYS A 546 -9.69 -6.72 -8.59
CA CYS A 546 -10.68 -7.36 -9.44
C CYS A 546 -10.99 -6.48 -10.65
N CYS A 547 -11.69 -7.08 -11.62
CA CYS A 547 -12.37 -6.34 -12.67
C CYS A 547 -13.89 -6.55 -12.54
N MET A 548 -14.66 -5.60 -13.05
CA MET A 548 -16.12 -5.66 -13.09
C MET A 548 -16.58 -5.43 -14.51
N THR A 549 -17.56 -6.21 -14.97
CA THR A 549 -18.26 -5.92 -16.23
C THR A 549 -19.52 -5.13 -15.93
N ILE A 550 -19.67 -3.96 -16.55
CA ILE A 550 -20.89 -3.16 -16.51
C ILE A 550 -21.52 -3.19 -17.90
N ARG A 551 -22.83 -3.46 -17.95
CA ARG A 551 -23.60 -3.41 -19.19
C ARG A 551 -24.51 -2.20 -19.22
N PHE A 552 -24.39 -1.41 -20.28
CA PHE A 552 -25.24 -0.28 -20.60
C PHE A 552 -26.16 -0.61 -21.77
N VAL A 553 -27.38 -0.07 -21.73
CA VAL A 553 -28.38 -0.25 -22.79
C VAL A 553 -28.75 1.11 -23.37
N THR A 554 -28.68 1.23 -24.68
CA THR A 554 -29.02 2.47 -25.39
C THR A 554 -30.51 2.52 -25.70
N LYS A 555 -31.09 3.73 -25.80
CA LYS A 555 -32.50 3.95 -26.15
C LYS A 555 -32.80 3.72 -27.63
N GLY A 556 -31.77 3.71 -28.47
CA GLY A 556 -31.86 3.42 -29.90
C GLY A 556 -30.56 2.78 -30.42
N SER A 557 -30.50 2.47 -31.71
CA SER A 557 -29.32 1.81 -32.30
C SER A 557 -28.07 2.69 -32.23
N LEU A 558 -27.03 2.21 -31.53
CA LEU A 558 -25.70 2.84 -31.46
C LEU A 558 -25.09 2.98 -32.86
N TRP A 559 -25.34 2.01 -33.74
CA TRP A 559 -24.77 1.96 -35.09
C TRP A 559 -25.34 3.03 -36.02
N ILE A 560 -26.56 3.52 -35.74
CA ILE A 560 -27.25 4.53 -36.56
C ILE A 560 -27.19 5.88 -35.85
N GLU A 561 -27.63 5.94 -34.60
CA GLU A 561 -27.69 7.20 -33.85
C GLU A 561 -26.31 7.65 -33.39
N GLY A 562 -25.43 6.72 -33.00
CA GLY A 562 -24.05 7.06 -32.63
C GLY A 562 -23.26 7.67 -33.79
N GLU A 563 -23.59 7.29 -35.04
CA GLU A 563 -23.02 7.90 -36.24
C GLU A 563 -23.45 9.37 -36.35
N ARG A 564 -24.72 9.66 -36.05
CA ARG A 564 -25.25 11.03 -36.01
C ARG A 564 -24.55 11.85 -34.93
N ILE A 565 -24.43 11.31 -33.72
CA ILE A 565 -23.73 11.94 -32.59
C ILE A 565 -22.27 12.25 -32.95
N ARG A 566 -21.57 11.27 -33.55
CA ARG A 566 -20.18 11.45 -34.01
C ARG A 566 -20.06 12.52 -35.09
N ALA A 567 -20.99 12.53 -36.05
CA ALA A 567 -20.96 13.46 -37.19
C ALA A 567 -21.30 14.91 -36.80
N THR A 568 -22.16 15.12 -35.80
CA THR A 568 -22.56 16.45 -35.35
C THR A 568 -21.68 17.01 -34.24
N GLY A 569 -20.84 16.18 -33.60
CA GLY A 569 -20.07 16.56 -32.41
C GLY A 569 -20.97 16.89 -31.19
N ALA A 570 -22.26 16.55 -31.27
CA ALA A 570 -23.24 16.89 -30.24
C ALA A 570 -23.16 15.90 -29.06
N ASP A 571 -22.24 16.16 -28.12
CA ASP A 571 -22.18 15.41 -26.85
C ASP A 571 -23.37 15.70 -25.91
N ALA A 572 -24.16 16.75 -26.19
CA ALA A 572 -25.19 17.26 -25.28
C ALA A 572 -26.40 16.31 -25.07
N ASP A 573 -26.62 15.33 -25.97
CA ASP A 573 -27.79 14.43 -25.93
C ASP A 573 -27.45 12.99 -25.45
N LEU A 574 -26.18 12.73 -25.09
CA LEU A 574 -25.69 11.40 -24.71
C LEU A 574 -26.41 10.83 -23.46
N ALA A 575 -26.71 11.70 -22.49
CA ALA A 575 -27.39 11.31 -21.25
C ALA A 575 -28.85 10.92 -21.48
N GLY A 576 -29.49 11.52 -22.47
CA GLY A 576 -30.84 11.18 -22.91
C GLY A 576 -30.89 9.84 -23.63
N PHE A 577 -29.76 9.35 -24.17
CA PHE A 577 -29.69 8.18 -25.02
C PHE A 577 -29.45 6.86 -24.29
N LEU A 578 -29.22 6.88 -22.97
CA LEU A 578 -28.92 5.70 -22.16
C LEU A 578 -30.08 5.35 -21.24
N LYS A 579 -30.30 4.05 -21.03
CA LYS A 579 -31.16 3.51 -19.97
C LYS A 579 -30.28 2.81 -18.95
N PRO A 580 -30.28 3.23 -17.67
CA PRO A 580 -29.61 2.48 -16.62
C PRO A 580 -30.20 1.08 -16.54
N SER A 581 -29.35 0.04 -16.56
CA SER A 581 -29.80 -1.32 -16.25
C SER A 581 -30.21 -1.41 -14.78
N SER A 582 -31.32 -2.11 -14.50
CA SER A 582 -32.05 -2.10 -13.22
C SER A 582 -31.37 -2.85 -12.06
N GLU A 583 -30.06 -3.06 -12.09
CA GLU A 583 -29.34 -3.71 -11.00
C GLU A 583 -28.44 -2.74 -10.21
N MET A 584 -28.84 -2.59 -8.95
CA MET A 584 -28.21 -1.99 -7.76
C MET A 584 -27.81 -0.50 -7.76
N ASP A 585 -28.60 0.27 -6.99
CA ASP A 585 -28.32 1.58 -6.39
C ASP A 585 -27.96 1.43 -4.90
N THR A 586 -27.00 2.22 -4.36
CA THR A 586 -27.24 3.17 -3.24
C THR A 586 -26.15 4.24 -3.02
N LEU A 587 -26.58 5.41 -2.52
CA LEU A 587 -25.88 6.68 -2.25
C LEU A 587 -25.15 6.79 -0.90
N ILE A 588 -24.11 7.65 -0.85
CA ILE A 588 -23.87 8.66 0.19
C ILE A 588 -23.44 9.96 -0.51
N ASP A 589 -24.07 11.08 -0.14
CA ASP A 589 -23.79 12.45 -0.61
C ASP A 589 -22.60 13.06 0.13
N ASP A 590 -21.84 13.92 -0.55
CA ASP A 590 -21.10 15.03 0.05
C ASP A 590 -20.92 16.18 -0.97
N ILE A 591 -20.76 17.37 -0.40
CA ILE A 591 -21.19 18.70 -0.84
C ILE A 591 -20.38 19.34 -2.00
N ASP A 592 -21.06 20.27 -2.68
CA ASP A 592 -20.64 21.16 -3.77
C ASP A 592 -19.27 21.84 -3.65
N THR A 593 -18.56 21.95 -4.79
CA THR A 593 -17.42 22.88 -4.98
C THR A 593 -17.19 23.31 -6.45
N GLU A 594 -17.99 22.84 -7.43
CA GLU A 594 -17.72 22.98 -8.87
C GLU A 594 -18.46 24.11 -9.60
N LEU A 595 -19.07 25.07 -8.88
CA LEU A 595 -19.28 26.41 -9.45
C LEU A 595 -17.93 27.14 -9.68
N ALA A 596 -16.82 26.62 -9.15
CA ALA A 596 -15.49 27.24 -9.10
C ALA A 596 -14.58 26.99 -10.32
N ARG A 597 -14.81 25.96 -11.17
CA ARG A 597 -13.95 25.68 -12.34
C ARG A 597 -14.35 26.38 -13.63
N ALA A 598 -15.61 26.81 -13.76
CA ALA A 598 -16.15 27.43 -14.97
C ALA A 598 -15.48 28.76 -15.39
N ARG A 599 -14.59 29.34 -14.57
CA ARG A 599 -13.78 30.52 -14.91
C ARG A 599 -12.34 30.21 -15.37
N PHE A 600 -11.89 28.97 -15.26
CA PHE A 600 -10.45 28.68 -15.34
C PHE A 600 -9.93 28.43 -16.76
N TYR A 601 -10.74 27.96 -17.71
CA TYR A 601 -10.24 27.69 -19.08
C TYR A 601 -11.07 28.25 -20.23
N SER A 602 -11.96 29.21 -19.95
CA SER A 602 -12.28 30.24 -20.95
C SER A 602 -11.04 31.08 -21.35
N SER A 603 -9.90 30.91 -20.66
CA SER A 603 -8.62 31.64 -20.78
C SER A 603 -7.47 30.87 -21.45
N LEU A 604 -7.71 29.71 -22.07
CA LEU A 604 -6.73 29.08 -22.99
C LEU A 604 -7.06 29.36 -24.47
N GLU A 605 -7.87 30.39 -24.74
CA GLU A 605 -8.09 30.93 -26.08
C GLU A 605 -6.76 31.33 -26.76
N ARG A 606 -6.51 30.71 -27.92
CA ARG A 606 -5.61 31.06 -29.04
C ARG A 606 -4.12 30.70 -28.88
N PRO A 607 -3.52 30.30 -30.03
CA PRO A 607 -3.54 28.98 -30.64
C PRO A 607 -2.47 28.04 -30.06
#